data_AF-A0A1H4XIP8-F1
#
_entry.id   AF-A0A1H4XIP8-F1
#
_cell.length_a   1.000
_cell.length_b   1.000
_cell.length_c   1.000
_cell.angle_alpha   90.00
_cell.angle_beta   90.00
_cell.angle_gamma   90.00
#
_symmetry.space_group_name_H-M   'P 1'
#
loop_
_entity.id
_entity.type
_entity.pdbx_description
1 polymer ?
#
loop_
_entity_poly.entity_id
_entity_poly.type
_entity_poly.pdbx_seq_one_letter_code
_entity_poly.pdbx_strand_id
1 'polypeptide(L)'
;MKNIAKIFCFGLLISIYGCGFGDWYISELYALKIEGSSKIVYKYDAWGGFDSNANGYIILDSTETFKVNVQEELPFYYLKEIPNKNKISGITHKCDNSCGENYKNSTPIYEPIEVENSKKENIKIENTIYQYRGFAEKGGGLGRFHFESFKEKRDSIFFYDLDDIESLNGIHLDSLKLKKKMVLIQKNDSLGIIKKLVMEDLRINERNNEIMSNKTYFLTPKNKTKVEMFSDYGIFKPIKTE
;
A
#
# COMPACT_ATOMS: atom_id res chain seq x y z
N MET A 1 -24.96 -57.81 47.68
CA MET A 1 -24.48 -57.42 46.33
C MET A 1 -24.28 -55.92 46.34
N LYS A 2 -23.09 -55.47 46.77
CA LYS A 2 -21.97 -54.96 45.96
C LYS A 2 -22.23 -53.56 45.37
N ASN A 3 -21.55 -52.60 46.01
CA ASN A 3 -21.21 -51.23 45.61
C ASN A 3 -21.27 -50.95 44.10
N ILE A 4 -22.03 -49.92 43.72
CA ILE A 4 -21.82 -49.22 42.45
C ILE A 4 -21.43 -47.80 42.80
N ALA A 5 -20.11 -47.59 42.83
CA ALA A 5 -19.50 -46.28 42.81
C ALA A 5 -19.93 -45.57 41.52
N LYS A 6 -20.78 -44.54 41.63
CA LYS A 6 -20.91 -43.55 40.56
C LYS A 6 -19.70 -42.62 40.68
N ILE A 7 -18.64 -43.01 39.99
CA ILE A 7 -17.46 -42.17 39.78
C ILE A 7 -17.91 -40.94 39.00
N PHE A 8 -17.72 -39.81 39.68
CA PHE A 8 -17.80 -38.45 39.19
C PHE A 8 -16.88 -38.35 37.95
N CYS A 9 -17.46 -38.35 36.74
CA CYS A 9 -16.72 -37.93 35.55
C CYS A 9 -16.57 -36.41 35.64
N PHE A 10 -15.54 -35.99 36.37
CA PHE A 10 -15.06 -34.62 36.40
C PHE A 10 -14.70 -34.25 34.96
N GLY A 11 -15.51 -33.36 34.38
CA GLY A 11 -15.36 -32.89 33.03
C GLY A 11 -13.99 -32.24 32.86
N LEU A 12 -13.06 -32.99 32.26
CA LEU A 12 -11.89 -32.44 31.62
C LEU A 12 -12.36 -31.82 30.29
N LEU A 13 -13.19 -30.77 30.38
CA LEU A 13 -13.24 -29.73 29.37
C LEU A 13 -11.87 -29.05 29.46
N ILE A 14 -10.87 -29.69 28.83
CA ILE A 14 -9.70 -29.01 28.33
C ILE A 14 -10.30 -27.92 27.44
N SER A 15 -10.40 -26.75 28.04
CA SER A 15 -10.50 -25.50 27.34
C SER A 15 -9.22 -25.45 26.51
N ILE A 16 -9.33 -25.98 25.29
CA ILE A 16 -8.66 -25.45 24.12
C ILE A 16 -9.12 -23.99 24.04
N TYR A 17 -8.59 -23.17 24.94
CA TYR A 17 -8.22 -21.81 24.61
C TYR A 17 -7.36 -22.01 23.38
N GLY A 18 -7.97 -21.78 22.23
CA GLY A 18 -7.26 -21.74 20.97
C GLY A 18 -6.02 -20.91 21.20
N CYS A 19 -4.90 -21.38 20.64
CA CYS A 19 -3.75 -20.52 20.47
C CYS A 19 -4.25 -19.23 19.83
N GLY A 20 -4.43 -18.18 20.63
CA GLY A 20 -4.57 -16.83 20.13
C GLY A 20 -3.23 -16.53 19.50
N PHE A 21 -3.20 -16.63 18.17
CA PHE A 21 -2.21 -15.95 17.36
C PHE A 21 -2.02 -14.55 17.97
N GLY A 22 -0.79 -14.22 18.37
CA GLY A 22 -0.50 -12.99 19.11
C GLY A 22 -1.09 -11.75 18.44
N ASP A 23 -1.49 -10.78 19.25
CA ASP A 23 -2.06 -9.53 18.76
C ASP A 23 -1.15 -8.87 17.73
N TRP A 24 -1.74 -8.39 16.63
CA TRP A 24 -1.02 -7.64 15.60
C TRP A 24 -0.70 -6.24 16.10
N TYR A 25 0.59 -5.91 16.16
CA TYR A 25 1.08 -4.55 16.32
C TYR A 25 1.12 -3.83 14.97
N ILE A 26 0.34 -2.77 14.81
CA ILE A 26 0.29 -2.00 13.55
C ILE A 26 1.37 -0.92 13.58
N SER A 27 2.45 -1.12 12.81
CA SER A 27 3.56 -0.17 12.69
C SER A 27 3.20 1.04 11.83
N GLU A 28 2.45 0.82 10.75
CA GLU A 28 1.96 1.90 9.89
C GLU A 28 0.51 1.67 9.49
N LEU A 29 -0.31 2.73 9.53
CA LEU A 29 -1.69 2.70 9.03
C LEU A 29 -2.02 4.00 8.30
N TYR A 30 -2.51 3.87 7.07
CA TYR A 30 -2.96 4.99 6.27
C TYR A 30 -4.36 4.72 5.71
N ALA A 31 -5.17 5.75 5.60
CA ALA A 31 -6.49 5.69 4.96
C ALA A 31 -6.55 6.55 3.70
N LEU A 32 -7.23 6.01 2.70
CA LEU A 32 -7.66 6.69 1.48
C LEU A 32 -9.18 6.55 1.35
N LYS A 33 -9.90 7.66 1.40
CA LYS A 33 -11.35 7.68 1.14
C LYS A 33 -11.62 7.42 -0.34
N ILE A 34 -12.56 6.55 -0.66
CA ILE A 34 -13.00 6.31 -2.03
C ILE A 34 -14.05 7.34 -2.42
N GLU A 35 -13.80 8.12 -3.48
CA GLU A 35 -14.74 9.15 -3.90
C GLU A 35 -16.09 8.54 -4.34
N GLY A 36 -17.17 9.11 -3.80
CA GLY A 36 -18.54 8.72 -4.12
C GLY A 36 -19.01 7.44 -3.42
N SER A 37 -18.32 6.96 -2.38
CA SER A 37 -18.78 5.85 -1.53
C SER A 37 -18.49 6.12 -0.04
N SER A 38 -19.07 5.30 0.83
CA SER A 38 -18.74 5.23 2.27
C SER A 38 -17.47 4.40 2.54
N LYS A 39 -16.75 3.94 1.51
CA LYS A 39 -15.67 2.98 1.66
C LYS A 39 -14.30 3.65 1.79
N ILE A 40 -13.42 3.02 2.55
CA ILE A 40 -12.05 3.46 2.79
C ILE A 40 -11.10 2.33 2.41
N VAL A 41 -10.06 2.64 1.63
CA VAL A 41 -8.91 1.75 1.45
C VAL A 41 -7.88 2.08 2.52
N TYR A 42 -7.57 1.08 3.34
CA TYR A 42 -6.48 1.14 4.30
C TYR A 42 -5.23 0.53 3.67
N LYS A 43 -4.09 1.20 3.83
CA LYS A 43 -2.76 0.61 3.63
C LYS A 43 -2.15 0.40 5.00
N TYR A 44 -1.68 -0.80 5.29
CA TYR A 44 -1.11 -1.13 6.59
C TYR A 44 0.22 -1.85 6.48
N ASP A 45 0.99 -1.75 7.56
CA ASP A 45 2.12 -2.59 7.90
C ASP A 45 1.93 -3.00 9.37
N ALA A 46 2.05 -4.30 9.65
CA ALA A 46 1.79 -4.86 10.96
C ALA A 46 2.71 -6.06 11.24
N TRP A 47 3.02 -6.22 12.53
CA TRP A 47 3.90 -7.26 13.07
C TRP A 47 3.12 -8.09 14.08
N GLY A 48 3.23 -9.41 14.01
CA GLY A 48 2.55 -10.32 14.93
C GLY A 48 3.46 -11.49 15.32
N GLY A 49 3.31 -11.98 16.56
CA GLY A 49 3.93 -13.22 17.03
C GLY A 49 5.41 -13.41 16.65
N PHE A 50 5.75 -14.59 16.10
CA PHE A 50 7.10 -15.05 15.70
C PHE A 50 7.71 -14.24 14.54
N ASP A 51 7.85 -12.93 14.69
CA ASP A 51 8.40 -12.02 13.67
C ASP A 51 7.65 -12.06 12.33
N SER A 52 6.35 -12.42 12.36
CA SER A 52 5.51 -12.40 11.17
C SER A 52 5.17 -10.96 10.81
N ASN A 53 5.51 -10.55 9.59
CA ASN A 53 5.10 -9.27 9.02
C ASN A 53 3.93 -9.48 8.05
N ALA A 54 2.92 -8.64 8.18
CA ALA A 54 1.82 -8.54 7.22
C ALA A 54 1.67 -7.07 6.79
N ASN A 55 1.69 -6.82 5.49
CA ASN A 55 1.48 -5.51 4.92
C ASN A 55 0.64 -5.65 3.65
N GLY A 56 -0.26 -4.69 3.42
CA GLY A 56 -1.17 -4.78 2.31
C GLY A 56 -2.26 -3.73 2.33
N TYR A 57 -3.34 -4.01 1.61
CA TYR A 57 -4.51 -3.13 1.52
C TYR A 57 -5.78 -3.84 1.93
N ILE A 58 -6.63 -3.19 2.71
CA ILE A 58 -7.96 -3.68 3.06
C ILE A 58 -8.98 -2.60 2.74
N ILE A 59 -10.15 -2.99 2.24
CA ILE A 59 -11.29 -2.09 2.06
C ILE A 59 -12.35 -2.36 3.12
N LEU A 60 -12.81 -1.30 3.78
CA LEU A 60 -13.86 -1.35 4.81
C LEU A 60 -14.87 -0.23 4.60
N ASP A 61 -16.03 -0.34 5.25
CA ASP A 61 -16.89 0.84 5.43
C ASP A 61 -16.26 1.85 6.40
N SER A 62 -16.53 3.13 6.19
CA SER A 62 -16.11 4.23 7.05
C SER A 62 -16.56 4.11 8.50
N THR A 63 -17.61 3.33 8.77
CA THR A 63 -18.10 3.05 10.13
C THR A 63 -17.37 1.90 10.83
N GLU A 64 -16.55 1.14 10.11
CA GLU A 64 -15.86 -0.04 10.64
C GLU A 64 -14.50 0.31 11.23
N THR A 65 -14.13 -0.36 12.31
CA THR A 65 -12.79 -0.25 12.91
C THR A 65 -11.82 -1.16 12.18
N PHE A 66 -10.67 -0.60 11.77
CA PHE A 66 -9.61 -1.38 11.13
C PHE A 66 -9.09 -2.48 12.08
N LYS A 67 -8.94 -3.69 11.53
CA LYS A 67 -8.26 -4.83 12.16
C LYS A 67 -7.45 -5.55 11.10
N VAL A 68 -6.27 -6.03 11.47
CA VAL A 68 -5.44 -6.83 10.56
C VAL A 68 -6.15 -8.15 10.29
N ASN A 69 -6.49 -8.38 9.02
CA ASN A 69 -7.03 -9.64 8.54
C ASN A 69 -6.45 -9.94 7.16
N VAL A 70 -5.40 -10.78 7.15
CA VAL A 70 -4.65 -11.14 5.93
C VAL A 70 -5.54 -11.82 4.89
N GLN A 71 -6.63 -12.49 5.30
CA GLN A 71 -7.57 -13.13 4.38
C GLN A 71 -8.42 -12.10 3.60
N GLU A 72 -8.51 -10.88 4.10
CA GLU A 72 -9.29 -9.79 3.52
C GLU A 72 -8.41 -8.81 2.70
N GLU A 73 -7.14 -9.12 2.49
CA GLU A 73 -6.25 -8.29 1.69
C GLU A 73 -6.69 -8.18 0.23
N LEU A 74 -6.55 -6.98 -0.33
CA LEU A 74 -6.70 -6.74 -1.75
C LEU A 74 -5.47 -7.28 -2.51
N PRO A 75 -5.65 -7.85 -3.71
CA PRO A 75 -4.62 -8.65 -4.37
C PRO A 75 -3.53 -7.82 -5.08
N PHE A 76 -3.28 -6.58 -4.66
CA PHE A 76 -2.36 -5.67 -5.33
C PHE A 76 -1.39 -5.00 -4.35
N TYR A 77 -0.22 -4.61 -4.87
CA TYR A 77 0.78 -3.84 -4.11
C TYR A 77 0.74 -2.34 -4.46
N TYR A 78 0.34 -2.04 -5.71
CA TYR A 78 0.32 -0.69 -6.28
C TYR A 78 -1.08 -0.33 -6.78
N LEU A 79 -1.48 0.92 -6.63
CA LEU A 79 -2.65 1.45 -7.33
C LEU A 79 -2.27 1.94 -8.73
N LYS A 80 -3.03 1.51 -9.75
CA LYS A 80 -2.86 1.99 -11.13
C LYS A 80 -3.39 3.40 -11.33
N GLU A 81 -4.44 3.76 -10.58
CA GLU A 81 -5.19 5.01 -10.62
C GLU A 81 -5.89 5.29 -9.28
N ILE A 82 -6.48 6.47 -9.13
CA ILE A 82 -7.27 6.82 -7.93
C ILE A 82 -8.53 5.95 -7.88
N PRO A 83 -8.76 5.20 -6.77
CA PRO A 83 -9.98 4.43 -6.56
C PRO A 83 -11.26 5.26 -6.64
N ASN A 84 -12.34 4.68 -7.14
CA ASN A 84 -13.68 5.27 -7.10
C ASN A 84 -14.73 4.23 -6.70
N LYS A 85 -15.96 4.68 -6.45
CA LYS A 85 -17.08 3.83 -6.01
C LYS A 85 -17.41 2.63 -6.90
N ASN A 86 -16.93 2.59 -8.14
CA ASN A 86 -17.19 1.51 -9.09
C ASN A 86 -16.00 0.55 -9.22
N LYS A 87 -14.76 1.05 -9.09
CA LYS A 87 -13.55 0.29 -9.42
C LYS A 87 -12.32 0.67 -8.59
N ILE A 88 -11.55 -0.35 -8.21
CA ILE A 88 -10.15 -0.25 -7.78
C ILE A 88 -9.30 -1.02 -8.79
N SER A 89 -8.35 -0.32 -9.40
CA SER A 89 -7.40 -0.92 -10.34
C SER A 89 -6.02 -1.02 -9.67
N GLY A 90 -5.58 -2.23 -9.41
CA GLY A 90 -4.32 -2.53 -8.75
C GLY A 90 -3.33 -3.25 -9.66
N ILE A 91 -2.07 -3.29 -9.22
CA ILE A 91 -0.98 -4.01 -9.87
C ILE A 91 -0.23 -4.85 -8.85
N THR A 92 0.11 -6.07 -9.25
CA THR A 92 0.99 -6.98 -8.53
C THR A 92 1.97 -7.65 -9.50
N HIS A 93 2.83 -8.49 -8.96
CA HIS A 93 3.71 -9.34 -9.74
C HIS A 93 3.73 -10.77 -9.19
N LYS A 94 3.89 -11.73 -10.10
CA LYS A 94 4.18 -13.14 -9.77
C LYS A 94 5.69 -13.41 -9.93
N CYS A 95 6.14 -14.51 -9.33
CA CYS A 95 7.53 -15.00 -9.40
C CYS A 95 8.59 -14.16 -8.64
N ASP A 96 8.27 -13.61 -7.47
CA ASP A 96 9.33 -13.17 -6.55
C ASP A 96 9.95 -14.40 -5.86
N ASN A 97 11.12 -14.84 -6.34
CA ASN A 97 11.91 -15.99 -5.85
C ASN A 97 11.22 -17.37 -5.83
N SER A 98 9.91 -17.46 -6.08
CA SER A 98 9.10 -18.69 -6.03
C SER A 98 9.12 -19.51 -7.33
N CYS A 99 9.69 -18.98 -8.42
CA CYS A 99 9.76 -19.65 -9.73
C CYS A 99 11.11 -20.37 -9.99
N GLY A 100 11.94 -20.53 -8.95
CA GLY A 100 13.18 -21.33 -8.99
C GLY A 100 14.30 -20.75 -9.88
N GLU A 101 15.30 -21.55 -10.23
CA GLU A 101 16.45 -21.15 -11.07
C GLU A 101 16.03 -20.60 -12.45
N ASN A 102 14.88 -21.04 -12.97
CA ASN A 102 14.32 -20.57 -14.24
C ASN A 102 13.99 -19.06 -14.23
N TYR A 103 13.77 -18.46 -13.05
CA TYR A 103 13.54 -17.03 -12.89
C TYR A 103 14.77 -16.19 -13.30
N LYS A 104 15.96 -16.54 -12.81
CA LYS A 104 17.20 -15.75 -13.04
C LYS A 104 17.58 -15.67 -14.52
N ASN A 105 17.18 -16.68 -15.29
CA ASN A 105 17.46 -16.78 -16.73
C ASN A 105 16.26 -16.39 -17.62
N SER A 106 15.12 -16.00 -17.05
CA SER A 106 13.91 -15.67 -17.81
C SER A 106 14.03 -14.32 -18.51
N THR A 107 13.61 -14.20 -19.78
CA THR A 107 13.54 -12.90 -20.44
C THR A 107 12.48 -12.01 -19.76
N PRO A 108 12.78 -10.72 -19.48
CA PRO A 108 11.80 -9.79 -18.91
C PRO A 108 10.57 -9.63 -19.82
N ILE A 109 9.37 -9.78 -19.24
CA ILE A 109 8.09 -9.49 -19.91
C ILE A 109 7.52 -8.22 -19.29
N TYR A 110 7.46 -7.16 -20.08
CA TYR A 110 7.01 -5.83 -19.63
C TYR A 110 5.50 -5.60 -19.77
N GLU A 111 4.82 -6.49 -20.50
CA GLU A 111 3.36 -6.52 -20.63
C GLU A 111 2.74 -7.40 -19.53
N PRO A 112 1.45 -7.21 -19.21
CA PRO A 112 0.78 -8.06 -18.23
C PRO A 112 0.79 -9.53 -18.67
N ILE A 113 1.02 -10.43 -17.73
CA ILE A 113 0.87 -11.88 -17.95
C ILE A 113 -0.55 -12.35 -17.65
N GLU A 114 -1.27 -11.61 -16.80
CA GLU A 114 -2.61 -11.97 -16.37
C GLU A 114 -3.37 -10.74 -15.85
N VAL A 115 -4.71 -10.79 -15.92
CA VAL A 115 -5.58 -9.82 -15.27
C VAL A 115 -6.66 -10.57 -14.50
N GLU A 116 -6.64 -10.42 -13.17
CA GLU A 116 -7.64 -11.01 -12.29
C GLU A 116 -8.72 -9.97 -11.97
N ASN A 117 -9.97 -10.41 -11.94
CA ASN A 117 -11.11 -9.56 -11.60
C ASN A 117 -11.86 -10.19 -10.43
N SER A 118 -12.15 -9.39 -9.41
CA SER A 118 -12.99 -9.78 -8.29
C SER A 118 -13.92 -8.63 -7.89
N LYS A 119 -14.72 -8.84 -6.85
CA LYS A 119 -15.63 -7.83 -6.33
C LYS A 119 -15.61 -7.89 -4.81
N LYS A 120 -15.46 -6.74 -4.17
CA LYS A 120 -15.46 -6.60 -2.71
C LYS A 120 -16.15 -5.31 -2.32
N GLU A 121 -17.00 -5.32 -1.29
CA GLU A 121 -17.74 -4.13 -0.86
C GLU A 121 -18.52 -3.42 -1.99
N ASN A 122 -19.08 -4.22 -2.91
CA ASN A 122 -19.74 -3.75 -4.14
C ASN A 122 -18.87 -3.01 -5.15
N ILE A 123 -17.56 -2.94 -4.94
CA ILE A 123 -16.60 -2.30 -5.83
C ILE A 123 -15.88 -3.38 -6.66
N LYS A 124 -15.74 -3.15 -7.98
CA LYS A 124 -14.97 -4.04 -8.84
C LYS A 124 -13.48 -3.90 -8.51
N ILE A 125 -12.80 -5.00 -8.26
CA ILE A 125 -11.35 -5.03 -8.10
C ILE A 125 -10.76 -5.64 -9.37
N GLU A 126 -9.87 -4.91 -10.02
CA GLU A 126 -9.12 -5.38 -11.19
C GLU A 126 -7.64 -5.36 -10.83
N ASN A 127 -6.98 -6.52 -10.93
CA ASN A 127 -5.57 -6.66 -10.60
C ASN A 127 -4.80 -7.06 -11.86
N THR A 128 -3.93 -6.17 -12.32
CA THR A 128 -3.04 -6.46 -13.45
C THR A 128 -1.75 -7.07 -12.93
N ILE A 129 -1.43 -8.28 -13.40
CA ILE A 129 -0.32 -9.07 -12.88
C ILE A 129 0.81 -9.07 -13.91
N TYR A 130 2.00 -8.69 -13.46
CA TYR A 130 3.21 -8.72 -14.27
C TYR A 130 4.16 -9.84 -13.83
N GLN A 131 5.11 -10.18 -14.71
CA GLN A 131 6.28 -10.94 -14.31
C GLN A 131 7.18 -10.02 -13.45
N TYR A 132 7.62 -10.48 -12.29
CA TYR A 132 8.45 -9.67 -11.37
C TYR A 132 9.68 -9.07 -12.04
N ARG A 133 10.42 -9.83 -12.86
CA ARG A 133 11.60 -9.32 -13.57
C ARG A 133 11.28 -8.15 -14.49
N GLY A 134 10.23 -8.29 -15.31
CA GLY A 134 9.73 -7.19 -16.13
C GLY A 134 9.28 -5.97 -15.30
N PHE A 135 8.62 -6.21 -14.17
CA PHE A 135 8.17 -5.16 -13.25
C PHE A 135 9.32 -4.43 -12.54
N ALA A 136 10.34 -5.15 -12.09
CA ALA A 136 11.46 -4.62 -11.31
C ALA A 136 12.55 -3.98 -12.19
N GLU A 137 12.85 -4.56 -13.35
CA GLU A 137 13.96 -4.09 -14.20
C GLU A 137 13.58 -2.86 -15.05
N LYS A 138 12.30 -2.61 -15.30
CA LYS A 138 11.89 -1.52 -16.21
C LYS A 138 11.75 -0.17 -15.52
N GLY A 139 12.75 0.68 -15.75
CA GLY A 139 12.68 2.10 -15.38
C GLY A 139 12.43 2.31 -13.89
N GLY A 140 12.98 1.41 -13.08
CA GLY A 140 13.01 1.51 -11.62
C GLY A 140 13.94 2.62 -11.15
N GLY A 141 13.93 2.85 -9.85
CA GLY A 141 14.83 3.79 -9.19
C GLY A 141 14.14 4.70 -8.20
N LEU A 142 14.97 5.49 -7.51
CA LEU A 142 14.53 6.36 -6.45
C LEU A 142 14.86 7.80 -6.81
N GLY A 143 13.86 8.69 -6.72
CA GLY A 143 14.07 10.13 -6.69
C GLY A 143 13.98 10.61 -5.25
N ARG A 144 15.00 11.32 -4.77
CA ARG A 144 14.99 11.90 -3.43
C ARG A 144 15.20 13.39 -3.57
N PHE A 145 14.22 14.19 -3.19
CA PHE A 145 14.26 15.63 -3.41
C PHE A 145 13.67 16.40 -2.24
N HIS A 146 14.24 17.57 -2.00
CA HIS A 146 13.64 18.59 -1.16
C HIS A 146 12.97 19.62 -2.05
N PHE A 147 11.69 19.93 -1.81
CA PHE A 147 10.93 20.88 -2.62
C PHE A 147 10.59 22.15 -1.83
N GLU A 148 10.56 23.28 -2.51
CA GLU A 148 10.21 24.58 -1.91
C GLU A 148 8.69 24.74 -1.75
N SER A 149 7.96 24.40 -2.80
CA SER A 149 6.49 24.53 -2.84
C SER A 149 5.84 23.46 -3.71
N PHE A 150 4.52 23.33 -3.59
CA PHE A 150 3.73 22.40 -4.39
C PHE A 150 2.39 23.01 -4.82
N LYS A 151 1.81 22.47 -5.88
CA LYS A 151 0.45 22.74 -6.31
C LYS A 151 -0.27 21.44 -6.61
N GLU A 152 -1.31 21.17 -5.83
CA GLU A 152 -2.17 20.02 -6.02
C GLU A 152 -3.23 20.30 -7.11
N LYS A 153 -3.44 19.34 -8.00
CA LYS A 153 -4.61 19.24 -8.87
C LYS A 153 -5.40 17.98 -8.53
N ARG A 154 -6.56 17.79 -9.15
CA ARG A 154 -7.42 16.62 -8.90
C ARG A 154 -6.65 15.31 -9.05
N ASP A 155 -5.95 15.12 -10.17
CA ASP A 155 -5.30 13.87 -10.57
C ASP A 155 -3.77 13.88 -10.43
N SER A 156 -3.18 14.98 -9.98
CA SER A 156 -1.73 15.18 -10.01
C SER A 156 -1.24 16.19 -8.97
N ILE A 157 0.04 16.14 -8.65
CA ILE A 157 0.73 17.10 -7.77
C ILE A 157 1.95 17.61 -8.52
N PHE A 158 2.10 18.94 -8.52
CA PHE A 158 3.27 19.63 -9.04
C PHE A 158 4.14 20.03 -7.87
N PHE A 159 5.42 19.73 -7.94
CA PHE A 159 6.44 20.21 -7.01
C PHE A 159 7.35 21.18 -7.77
N TYR A 160 7.85 22.19 -7.07
CA TYR A 160 8.66 23.25 -7.64
C TYR A 160 9.94 23.44 -6.84
N ASP A 161 11.02 23.81 -7.54
CA ASP A 161 12.35 24.05 -6.96
C ASP A 161 12.82 22.86 -6.13
N LEU A 162 13.12 21.76 -6.82
CA LEU A 162 13.52 20.50 -6.22
C LEU A 162 15.04 20.34 -6.23
N ASP A 163 15.61 20.14 -5.05
CA ASP A 163 17.04 19.84 -4.89
C ASP A 163 17.24 18.43 -4.38
N ASP A 164 18.09 17.66 -5.07
CA ASP A 164 18.62 16.41 -4.56
C ASP A 164 19.80 16.70 -3.62
N ILE A 165 19.48 16.98 -2.36
CA ILE A 165 20.48 17.21 -1.30
C ILE A 165 20.96 15.90 -0.65
N GLU A 166 20.36 14.76 -1.01
CA GLU A 166 20.68 13.46 -0.43
C GLU A 166 21.65 12.66 -1.29
N SER A 167 21.60 12.81 -2.62
CA SER A 167 22.58 12.22 -3.51
C SER A 167 23.78 13.14 -3.71
N LEU A 168 24.96 12.55 -3.83
CA LEU A 168 26.22 13.27 -4.09
C LEU A 168 26.25 13.98 -5.47
N ASN A 169 25.22 13.78 -6.30
CA ASN A 169 25.17 14.28 -7.67
C ASN A 169 24.53 15.68 -7.79
N GLY A 170 23.91 16.20 -6.73
CA GLY A 170 23.44 17.59 -6.65
C GLY A 170 22.44 18.00 -7.74
N ILE A 171 21.55 17.09 -8.13
CA ILE A 171 20.60 17.33 -9.23
C ILE A 171 19.53 18.33 -8.79
N HIS A 172 19.38 19.41 -9.57
CA HIS A 172 18.29 20.37 -9.44
C HIS A 172 17.21 20.15 -10.49
N LEU A 173 15.93 20.27 -10.12
CA LEU A 173 14.79 20.28 -11.03
C LEU A 173 13.88 21.48 -10.75
N ASP A 174 13.63 22.31 -11.77
CA ASP A 174 12.69 23.43 -11.65
C ASP A 174 11.28 22.97 -11.25
N SER A 175 10.86 21.82 -11.78
CA SER A 175 9.56 21.22 -11.46
C SER A 175 9.50 19.71 -11.66
N LEU A 176 8.62 19.08 -10.89
CA LEU A 176 8.28 17.67 -11.01
C LEU A 176 6.76 17.51 -10.94
N LYS A 177 6.16 16.91 -11.97
CA LYS A 177 4.73 16.57 -11.99
C LYS A 177 4.55 15.07 -11.82
N LEU A 178 3.80 14.68 -10.80
CA LEU A 178 3.46 13.28 -10.52
C LEU A 178 1.93 13.09 -10.54
N LYS A 179 1.46 11.99 -11.14
CA LYS A 179 0.04 11.60 -11.05
C LYS A 179 -0.24 11.09 -9.64
N LYS A 180 -1.42 11.40 -9.10
CA LYS A 180 -1.91 10.80 -7.86
C LYS A 180 -2.38 9.38 -8.16
N LYS A 181 -1.67 8.41 -7.59
CA LYS A 181 -2.03 7.00 -7.64
C LYS A 181 -1.85 6.42 -6.24
N MET A 182 -0.61 6.43 -5.80
CA MET A 182 -0.20 6.07 -4.45
C MET A 182 0.62 7.21 -3.88
N VAL A 183 -0.03 8.04 -3.07
CA VAL A 183 0.59 9.18 -2.38
C VAL A 183 0.48 8.91 -0.89
N LEU A 184 1.58 8.54 -0.26
CA LEU A 184 1.64 8.33 1.18
C LEU A 184 2.24 9.56 1.84
N ILE A 185 1.53 10.13 2.82
CA ILE A 185 2.07 11.24 3.62
C ILE A 185 2.57 10.71 4.95
N GLN A 186 3.87 10.83 5.19
CA GLN A 186 4.48 10.61 6.50
C GLN A 186 4.57 11.94 7.25
N LYS A 187 4.16 11.94 8.52
CA LYS A 187 4.15 13.14 9.38
C LYS A 187 5.14 13.02 10.52
N ASN A 188 5.66 14.16 10.98
CA ASN A 188 6.34 14.30 12.28
C ASN A 188 5.27 14.58 13.34
N ASP A 189 4.91 13.54 14.10
CA ASP A 189 4.11 13.54 15.34
C ASP A 189 2.95 14.56 15.41
N SER A 190 2.56 14.93 16.64
CA SER A 190 1.29 15.55 17.04
C SER A 190 0.89 16.85 16.34
N LEU A 191 1.79 17.47 15.58
CA LEU A 191 1.58 18.79 14.95
C LEU A 191 1.03 18.70 13.52
N GLY A 192 0.87 17.50 12.95
CA GLY A 192 0.35 17.33 11.59
C GLY A 192 1.29 17.90 10.52
N ILE A 193 2.58 18.02 10.81
CA ILE A 193 3.59 18.53 9.88
C ILE A 193 4.10 17.38 9.03
N ILE A 194 4.15 17.56 7.72
CA ILE A 194 4.68 16.58 6.78
C ILE A 194 6.18 16.45 7.00
N LYS A 195 6.61 15.22 7.27
CA LYS A 195 8.01 14.82 7.26
C LYS A 195 8.47 14.52 5.84
N LYS A 196 7.66 13.75 5.10
CA LYS A 196 8.02 13.20 3.80
C LYS A 196 6.76 12.75 3.06
N LEU A 197 6.71 12.96 1.76
CA LEU A 197 5.76 12.30 0.87
C LEU A 197 6.47 11.16 0.15
N VAL A 198 5.79 10.02 0.02
CA VAL A 198 6.21 8.90 -0.82
C VAL A 198 5.22 8.77 -1.96
N MET A 199 5.70 8.95 -3.19
CA MET A 199 4.88 8.88 -4.40
C MET A 199 5.46 7.88 -5.38
N GLU A 200 4.63 6.93 -5.80
CA GLU A 200 5.01 5.97 -6.84
C GLU A 200 4.57 6.48 -8.21
N ASP A 201 5.54 6.63 -9.12
CA ASP A 201 5.34 7.04 -10.49
C ASP A 201 5.38 5.82 -11.42
N LEU A 202 4.43 4.92 -11.21
CA LEU A 202 4.22 3.78 -12.10
C LEU A 202 3.58 4.26 -13.41
N ARG A 203 4.37 4.31 -14.48
CA ARG A 203 3.93 4.72 -15.82
C ARG A 203 3.71 3.49 -16.68
N ILE A 204 2.53 3.42 -17.28
CA ILE A 204 2.10 2.30 -18.09
C ILE A 204 1.62 2.84 -19.43
N ASN A 205 2.01 2.17 -20.51
CA ASN A 205 1.53 2.47 -21.83
C ASN A 205 0.05 2.09 -21.94
N GLU A 206 -0.80 3.05 -22.27
CA GLU A 206 -2.25 2.86 -22.31
C GLU A 206 -2.71 1.89 -23.42
N ARG A 207 -1.87 1.62 -24.43
CA ARG A 207 -2.24 0.75 -25.57
C ARG A 207 -2.05 -0.74 -25.28
N ASN A 208 -0.93 -1.11 -24.68
CA ASN A 208 -0.55 -2.51 -24.43
C ASN A 208 -0.36 -2.84 -22.95
N ASN A 209 -0.61 -1.88 -22.05
CA ASN A 209 -0.33 -1.99 -20.62
C ASN A 209 1.13 -2.32 -20.28
N GLU A 210 2.08 -1.99 -21.16
CA GLU A 210 3.49 -2.19 -20.89
C GLU A 210 3.99 -1.23 -19.80
N ILE A 211 4.79 -1.74 -18.86
CA ILE A 211 5.46 -0.92 -17.86
C ILE A 211 6.53 -0.07 -18.56
N MET A 212 6.43 1.25 -18.38
CA MET A 212 7.40 2.22 -18.89
C MET A 212 8.36 2.69 -17.81
N SER A 213 7.90 2.80 -16.57
CA SER A 213 8.70 3.22 -15.42
C SER A 213 8.01 2.82 -14.13
N ASN A 214 8.80 2.50 -13.11
CA ASN A 214 8.35 2.22 -11.76
C ASN A 214 9.27 2.93 -10.75
N LYS A 215 9.26 4.27 -10.76
CA LYS A 215 10.09 5.07 -9.85
C LYS A 215 9.33 5.42 -8.59
N THR A 216 10.03 5.42 -7.46
CA THR A 216 9.49 5.95 -6.20
C THR A 216 10.17 7.28 -5.88
N TYR A 217 9.37 8.31 -5.62
CA TYR A 217 9.83 9.63 -5.21
C TYR A 217 9.62 9.81 -3.72
N PHE A 218 10.71 10.15 -3.02
CA PHE A 218 10.72 10.61 -1.65
C PHE A 218 10.89 12.13 -1.66
N LEU A 219 9.84 12.84 -1.24
CA LEU A 219 9.74 14.29 -1.38
C LEU A 219 9.61 14.91 0.01
N THR A 220 10.60 15.72 0.39
CA THR A 220 10.64 16.39 1.69
C THR A 220 10.40 17.89 1.51
N PRO A 221 9.44 18.51 2.22
CA PRO A 221 9.28 19.96 2.11
C PRO A 221 10.43 20.69 2.81
N LYS A 222 11.00 21.72 2.18
CA LYS A 222 11.99 22.61 2.82
C LYS A 222 11.34 23.44 3.94
N ASN A 223 10.08 23.82 3.75
CA ASN A 223 9.29 24.62 4.68
C ASN A 223 8.31 23.76 5.50
N LYS A 224 7.93 24.23 6.69
CA LYS A 224 6.91 23.56 7.52
C LYS A 224 5.57 23.48 6.76
N THR A 225 5.26 22.30 6.26
CA THR A 225 4.04 22.03 5.48
C THR A 225 3.10 21.15 6.28
N LYS A 226 1.83 21.52 6.38
CA LYS A 226 0.83 20.76 7.13
C LYS A 226 0.10 19.74 6.25
N VAL A 227 -0.28 18.60 6.82
CA VAL A 227 -1.04 17.53 6.11
C VAL A 227 -2.37 18.06 5.57
N GLU A 228 -3.01 19.00 6.28
CA GLU A 228 -4.29 19.60 5.90
C GLU A 228 -4.20 20.48 4.65
N MET A 229 -2.99 20.84 4.21
CA MET A 229 -2.79 21.55 2.93
C MET A 229 -3.02 20.63 1.72
N PHE A 230 -3.04 19.31 1.92
CA PHE A 230 -3.37 18.33 0.91
C PHE A 230 -4.83 17.92 1.02
N SER A 231 -5.49 17.71 -0.12
CA SER A 231 -6.85 17.19 -0.12
C SER A 231 -6.92 15.77 0.44
N ASP A 232 -8.14 15.32 0.76
CA ASP A 232 -8.41 13.93 1.13
C ASP A 232 -8.48 13.00 -0.11
N TYR A 233 -8.33 13.54 -1.32
CA TYR A 233 -8.59 12.83 -2.57
C TYR A 233 -7.32 12.31 -3.23
N GLY A 234 -7.25 10.98 -3.37
CA GLY A 234 -6.13 10.29 -4.01
C GLY A 234 -4.85 10.28 -3.17
N ILE A 235 -4.98 10.51 -1.85
CA ILE A 235 -3.87 10.62 -0.91
C ILE A 235 -4.16 9.76 0.31
N PHE A 236 -3.23 8.87 0.63
CA PHE A 236 -3.23 8.09 1.87
C PHE A 236 -2.71 8.96 3.01
N LYS A 237 -3.59 9.25 3.97
CA LYS A 237 -3.27 10.02 5.17
C LYS A 237 -3.01 9.10 6.36
N PRO A 238 -1.99 9.38 7.18
CA PRO A 238 -1.61 8.53 8.30
C PRO A 238 -2.64 8.65 9.43
N ILE A 239 -3.14 7.50 9.87
CA ILE A 239 -4.06 7.37 11.01
C ILE A 239 -3.21 7.17 12.26
N LYS A 240 -3.63 7.75 13.39
CA LYS A 240 -2.99 7.40 14.66
C LYS A 240 -3.34 5.94 14.97
N THR A 241 -2.34 5.09 15.11
CA THR A 241 -2.48 3.82 15.80
C THR A 241 -2.46 4.12 17.30
N GLU A 242 -3.48 3.66 18.03
CA GLU A 242 -3.53 3.75 19.49
C GLU A 242 -2.68 2.63 20.12
#